data_AF-A0A7V9USQ4-F1
#
_entry.id   AF-A0A7V9USQ4-F1
#
_cell.length_a   1.000
_cell.length_b   1.000
_cell.length_c   1.000
_cell.angle_alpha   90.00
_cell.angle_beta   90.00
_cell.angle_gamma   90.00
#
_symmetry.space_group_name_H-M   'P 1'
#
loop_
_entity.id
_entity.type
_entity.pdbx_description
1 polymer ?
#
loop_
_entity_poly.entity_id
_entity_poly.type
_entity_poly.pdbx_seq_one_letter_code
_entity_poly.pdbx_strand_id
1 'polypeptide(L)'
;NHLDRYDFFSDYVAAKHRLFVNQTADDVAILNADDEITASWAKGLKANVVLFSVKMELEEGLFLRGRDLICRANGKERILATRDEIFLRGLHNVENVLAAFAAGLACGASPDSMRETVKNFQGVEHRIEFVAKMGGVNFYNDSKATSVAATLKAVEALSEEDGKIVLILGGRGKNAPYQPLENLIRKKVRRLVLIGEDAENISRELGKAAEIVRAVTMGEAVEKSFQAAKRGDSILLAPACASFDMFESYEERGKIFKRKVLQLLDIHKTQD
;
A
#
# COMPACT_ATOMS: atom_id res chain seq x y z
N ASN A 1 9.30 -1.08 11.10
CA ASN A 1 9.89 -0.64 9.82
C ASN A 1 11.08 0.24 10.15
N HIS A 2 12.15 0.24 9.34
CA HIS A 2 13.35 1.06 9.56
C HIS A 2 14.19 0.75 10.82
N LEU A 3 14.14 -0.47 11.36
CA LEU A 3 15.00 -0.85 12.51
C LEU A 3 16.48 -0.95 12.14
N ASP A 4 16.82 -0.92 10.85
CA ASP A 4 18.17 -0.73 10.33
C ASP A 4 18.73 0.69 10.56
N ARG A 5 17.87 1.65 10.94
CA ARG A 5 18.22 3.06 11.16
C ARG A 5 18.12 3.52 12.61
N TYR A 6 17.61 2.66 13.50
CA TYR A 6 17.37 2.97 14.90
C TYR A 6 17.85 1.81 15.76
N ASP A 7 18.69 2.12 16.75
CA ASP A 7 19.24 1.12 17.66
C ASP A 7 18.13 0.45 18.48
N PHE A 8 17.09 1.22 18.84
CA PHE A 8 15.92 0.71 19.56
C PHE A 8 14.60 1.17 18.94
N PHE A 9 13.56 0.35 19.12
CA PHE A 9 12.21 0.70 18.69
C PHE A 9 11.70 1.99 19.38
N SER A 10 12.14 2.25 20.62
CA SER A 10 11.87 3.50 21.33
C SER A 10 12.38 4.73 20.59
N ASP A 11 13.51 4.63 19.89
CA ASP A 11 14.08 5.76 19.15
C ASP A 11 13.25 6.08 17.91
N TYR A 12 12.74 5.04 17.24
CA TYR A 12 11.80 5.18 16.13
C TYR A 12 10.48 5.82 16.59
N VAL A 13 9.96 5.39 17.74
CA VAL A 13 8.76 5.95 18.38
C VAL A 13 8.98 7.43 18.73
N ALA A 14 10.10 7.75 19.38
CA ALA A 14 10.48 9.12 19.73
C ALA A 14 10.64 10.00 18.48
N ALA A 15 11.26 9.49 17.41
CA ALA A 15 11.42 10.21 16.15
C ALA A 15 10.07 10.60 15.53
N LYS A 16 9.05 9.74 15.62
CA LYS A 16 7.69 10.06 15.16
C LYS A 16 6.97 11.05 16.08
N HIS A 17 7.13 10.90 17.38
CA HIS A 17 6.54 11.81 18.36
C HIS A 17 7.01 13.27 18.17
N ARG A 18 8.21 13.49 17.61
CA ARG A 18 8.73 14.83 17.31
C ARG A 18 7.82 15.67 16.40
N LEU A 19 6.92 15.06 15.63
CA LEU A 19 5.91 15.77 14.85
C LEU A 19 5.09 16.76 15.69
N PHE A 20 4.83 16.43 16.95
CA PHE A 20 3.95 17.20 17.83
C PHE A 20 4.68 18.23 18.72
N VAL A 21 6.02 18.22 18.76
CA VAL A 21 6.82 18.99 19.74
C VAL A 21 6.66 20.50 19.60
N ASN A 22 6.48 20.99 18.37
CA ASN A 22 6.33 22.42 18.08
C ASN A 22 4.87 22.87 18.02
N GLN A 23 3.91 21.96 18.21
CA GLN A 23 2.51 22.32 18.20
C GLN A 23 2.11 23.10 19.46
N THR A 24 1.09 23.92 19.30
CA THR A 24 0.48 24.80 20.29
C THR A 24 -0.98 24.41 20.51
N ALA A 25 -1.65 25.07 21.46
CA ALA A 25 -3.08 24.84 21.72
C ALA A 25 -4.00 25.24 20.57
N ASP A 26 -3.49 25.95 19.55
CA ASP A 26 -4.23 26.30 18.33
C ASP A 26 -4.10 25.22 17.23
N ASP A 27 -3.19 24.26 17.42
CA ASP A 27 -2.96 23.16 16.50
C ASP A 27 -3.79 21.92 16.86
N VAL A 28 -3.86 20.98 15.92
CA VAL A 28 -4.54 19.69 16.10
C VAL A 28 -3.55 18.54 15.97
N ALA A 29 -3.59 17.59 16.92
CA ALA A 29 -2.87 16.33 16.88
C ALA A 29 -3.84 15.18 16.66
N ILE A 30 -3.68 14.44 15.57
CA ILE A 30 -4.55 13.30 15.22
C ILE A 30 -3.84 12.01 15.57
N LEU A 31 -4.45 11.19 16.44
CA LEU A 31 -3.85 9.96 16.96
C LEU A 31 -4.79 8.77 16.80
N ASN A 32 -4.21 7.58 16.60
CA ASN A 32 -4.96 6.34 16.49
C ASN A 32 -5.23 5.77 17.89
N ALA A 33 -6.48 5.70 18.31
CA ALA A 33 -6.85 5.12 19.60
C ALA A 33 -6.67 3.59 19.64
N ASP A 34 -6.59 2.93 18.48
CA ASP A 34 -6.45 1.47 18.38
C ASP A 34 -5.00 0.98 18.49
N ASP A 35 -4.03 1.90 18.54
CA ASP A 35 -2.61 1.64 18.73
C ASP A 35 -2.15 2.22 20.06
N GLU A 36 -1.74 1.34 20.99
CA GLU A 36 -1.41 1.69 22.38
C GLU A 36 -0.35 2.79 22.49
N ILE A 37 0.65 2.79 21.59
CA ILE A 37 1.75 3.75 21.63
C ILE A 37 1.24 5.12 21.23
N THR A 38 0.55 5.23 20.09
CA THR A 38 0.03 6.53 19.63
C THR A 38 -1.09 7.05 20.52
N ALA A 39 -1.94 6.16 21.07
CA ALA A 39 -2.97 6.52 22.04
C ALA A 39 -2.36 7.06 23.34
N SER A 40 -1.23 6.51 23.80
CA SER A 40 -0.55 6.99 25.01
C SER A 40 -0.12 8.46 24.93
N TRP A 41 0.14 8.96 23.71
CA TRP A 41 0.55 10.35 23.49
C TRP A 41 -0.58 11.35 23.68
N ALA A 42 -1.84 10.92 23.72
CA ALA A 42 -2.98 11.81 23.92
C ALA A 42 -2.85 12.65 25.20
N LYS A 43 -2.14 12.12 26.21
CA LYS A 43 -1.81 12.83 27.45
C LYS A 43 -0.43 13.50 27.29
N GLY A 44 -0.41 14.83 27.34
CA GLY A 44 0.84 15.61 27.40
C GLY A 44 1.20 16.37 26.11
N LEU A 45 0.39 16.26 25.05
CA LEU A 45 0.49 17.18 23.92
C LEU A 45 -0.10 18.55 24.27
N LYS A 46 0.51 19.60 23.72
CA LYS A 46 0.01 20.98 23.80
C LYS A 46 -1.17 21.22 22.86
N ALA A 47 -1.22 20.46 21.75
CA ALA A 47 -2.26 20.54 20.74
C ALA A 47 -3.59 19.98 21.20
N ASN A 48 -4.66 20.40 20.52
CA ASN A 48 -5.96 19.74 20.66
C ASN A 48 -5.87 18.34 20.06
N VAL A 49 -6.08 17.32 20.89
CA VAL A 49 -6.01 15.93 20.45
C VAL A 49 -7.35 15.49 19.88
N VAL A 50 -7.32 14.96 18.65
CA VAL A 50 -8.44 14.28 18.02
C VAL A 50 -8.07 12.81 17.84
N LEU A 51 -8.85 11.95 18.47
CA LEU A 51 -8.67 10.50 18.36
C LEU A 51 -9.50 9.92 17.21
N PHE A 52 -9.00 8.85 16.61
CA PHE A 52 -9.83 8.00 15.75
C PHE A 52 -9.72 6.51 16.07
N SER A 53 -10.77 5.74 15.80
CA SER A 53 -10.81 4.28 16.02
C SER A 53 -11.72 3.54 15.03
N VAL A 54 -11.34 2.33 14.65
CA VAL A 54 -12.24 1.36 13.98
C VAL A 54 -12.66 0.21 14.89
N LYS A 55 -12.08 0.09 16.08
CA LYS A 55 -12.37 -1.01 17.03
C LYS A 55 -13.34 -0.63 18.14
N MET A 56 -13.42 0.65 18.51
CA MET A 56 -14.22 1.13 19.64
C MET A 56 -14.90 2.46 19.33
N GLU A 57 -16.05 2.68 19.97
CA GLU A 57 -16.70 3.99 19.97
C GLU A 57 -15.98 4.93 20.94
N LEU A 58 -15.75 6.17 20.51
CA LEU A 58 -15.05 7.17 21.31
C LEU A 58 -16.04 8.18 21.90
N GLU A 59 -15.82 8.61 23.15
CA GLU A 59 -16.61 9.68 23.78
C GLU A 59 -16.51 11.00 23.01
N GLU A 60 -15.33 11.29 22.45
CA GLU A 60 -15.06 12.41 21.55
C GLU A 60 -14.05 11.94 20.49
N GLY A 61 -14.23 12.35 19.23
CA GLY A 61 -13.37 11.96 18.11
C GLY A 61 -14.11 11.29 16.96
N LEU A 62 -13.39 10.54 16.13
CA LEU A 62 -13.93 9.89 14.94
C LEU A 62 -13.90 8.37 15.08
N PHE A 63 -14.99 7.68 14.81
CA PHE A 63 -15.00 6.22 14.95
C PHE A 63 -15.93 5.51 13.99
N LEU A 64 -15.67 4.21 13.79
CA LEU A 64 -16.57 3.32 13.06
C LEU A 64 -17.62 2.73 14.02
N ARG A 65 -18.91 2.98 13.76
CA ARG A 65 -20.03 2.28 14.41
C ARG A 65 -20.77 1.45 13.37
N GLY A 66 -20.60 0.13 13.42
CA GLY A 66 -21.17 -0.76 12.42
C GLY A 66 -20.60 -0.44 11.02
N ARG A 67 -21.40 0.24 10.18
CA ARG A 67 -20.97 0.72 8.86
C ARG A 67 -20.80 2.24 8.78
N ASP A 68 -21.13 2.98 9.82
CA ASP A 68 -21.11 4.45 9.80
C ASP A 68 -19.78 4.98 10.32
N LEU A 69 -19.16 5.89 9.58
CA LEU A 69 -18.02 6.68 10.03
C LEU A 69 -18.56 7.93 10.70
N ILE A 70 -18.44 7.98 12.02
CA ILE A 70 -19.05 8.99 12.89
C ILE A 70 -17.98 9.96 13.37
N CYS A 71 -18.32 11.25 13.42
CA CYS A 71 -17.62 12.24 14.21
C CYS A 71 -18.51 12.62 15.40
N ARG A 72 -17.98 12.49 16.61
CA ARG A 72 -18.61 12.93 17.85
C ARG A 72 -17.78 14.07 18.43
N ALA A 73 -18.40 15.24 18.53
CA ALA A 73 -17.76 16.45 19.04
C ALA A 73 -18.74 17.25 19.91
N ASN A 74 -18.33 17.62 21.11
CA ASN A 74 -19.14 18.36 22.10
C ASN A 74 -20.51 17.71 22.34
N GLY A 75 -20.53 16.38 22.50
CA GLY A 75 -21.75 15.60 22.71
C GLY A 75 -22.71 15.54 21.52
N LYS A 76 -22.31 16.03 20.33
CA LYS A 76 -23.08 15.92 19.08
C LYS A 76 -22.45 14.90 18.17
N GLU A 77 -23.28 14.05 17.56
CA GLU A 77 -22.85 13.09 16.55
C GLU A 77 -23.24 13.54 15.15
N ARG A 78 -22.33 13.28 14.20
CA ARG A 78 -22.58 13.41 12.76
C ARG A 78 -21.99 12.21 12.04
N ILE A 79 -22.79 11.58 11.18
CA ILE A 79 -22.30 10.61 10.21
C ILE A 79 -21.60 11.38 9.08
N LEU A 80 -20.33 11.08 8.86
CA LEU A 80 -19.52 11.72 7.80
C LEU A 80 -19.63 10.95 6.47
N ALA A 81 -19.62 9.62 6.55
CA ALA A 81 -19.77 8.71 5.41
C ALA A 81 -20.14 7.32 5.95
N THR A 82 -20.46 6.39 5.06
CA THR A 82 -20.54 4.97 5.39
C THR A 82 -19.40 4.18 4.76
N ARG A 83 -19.12 3.00 5.32
CA ARG A 83 -18.12 2.05 4.82
C ARG A 83 -18.35 1.70 3.36
N ASP A 84 -19.62 1.60 2.95
CA ASP A 84 -20.00 1.19 1.60
C ASP A 84 -19.70 2.27 0.55
N GLU A 85 -19.50 3.52 0.98
CA GLU A 85 -19.07 4.62 0.11
C GLU A 85 -17.56 4.63 -0.13
N ILE A 86 -16.79 3.88 0.66
CA ILE A 86 -15.33 3.78 0.50
C ILE A 86 -15.01 2.70 -0.52
N PHE A 87 -14.57 3.14 -1.71
CA PHE A 87 -14.16 2.22 -2.78
C PHE A 87 -13.04 1.27 -2.35
N LEU A 88 -12.10 1.77 -1.54
CA LEU A 88 -10.99 0.99 -1.02
C LEU A 88 -11.43 -0.11 -0.05
N ARG A 89 -10.88 -1.31 -0.23
CA ARG A 89 -11.20 -2.52 0.56
C ARG A 89 -10.37 -2.62 1.85
N GLY A 90 -10.88 -3.35 2.84
CA GLY A 90 -10.18 -3.61 4.11
C GLY A 90 -10.39 -2.53 5.19
N LEU A 91 -10.26 -2.93 6.46
CA LEU A 91 -10.45 -2.05 7.63
C LEU A 91 -9.35 -0.98 7.77
N HIS A 92 -8.11 -1.30 7.40
CA HIS A 92 -7.00 -0.33 7.40
C HIS A 92 -7.27 0.89 6.50
N ASN A 93 -8.06 0.74 5.43
CA ASN A 93 -8.46 1.88 4.61
C ASN A 93 -9.57 2.71 5.28
N VAL A 94 -10.40 2.10 6.12
CA VAL A 94 -11.34 2.84 6.97
C VAL A 94 -10.58 3.65 8.02
N GLU A 95 -9.55 3.07 8.64
CA GLU A 95 -8.64 3.78 9.55
C GLU A 95 -8.01 5.01 8.85
N ASN A 96 -7.48 4.82 7.65
CA ASN A 96 -6.91 5.92 6.85
C ASN A 96 -7.94 7.01 6.55
N VAL A 97 -9.19 6.63 6.24
CA VAL A 97 -10.28 7.58 5.96
C VAL A 97 -10.67 8.35 7.23
N LEU A 98 -10.78 7.71 8.39
CA LEU A 98 -11.07 8.40 9.65
C LEU A 98 -9.94 9.39 10.01
N ALA A 99 -8.68 9.00 9.84
CA ALA A 99 -7.55 9.91 10.03
C ALA A 99 -7.60 11.11 9.06
N ALA A 100 -7.94 10.86 7.78
CA ALA A 100 -8.09 11.91 6.77
C ALA A 100 -9.28 12.84 7.06
N PHE A 101 -10.41 12.30 7.53
CA PHE A 101 -11.56 13.10 7.96
C PHE A 101 -11.22 13.97 9.17
N ALA A 102 -10.48 13.44 10.14
CA ALA A 102 -10.02 14.24 11.29
C ALA A 102 -9.18 15.44 10.82
N ALA A 103 -8.26 15.21 9.87
CA ALA A 103 -7.45 16.28 9.29
C ALA A 103 -8.28 17.27 8.46
N GLY A 104 -9.20 16.78 7.64
CA GLY A 104 -10.09 17.62 6.85
C GLY A 104 -10.96 18.52 7.71
N LEU A 105 -11.56 17.99 8.78
CA LEU A 105 -12.33 18.77 9.75
C LEU A 105 -11.46 19.85 10.42
N ALA A 106 -10.25 19.50 10.86
CA ALA A 106 -9.32 20.44 11.47
C ALA A 106 -8.92 21.59 10.52
N CYS A 107 -8.85 21.32 9.21
CA CYS A 107 -8.60 22.33 8.18
C CYS A 107 -9.86 23.06 7.68
N GLY A 108 -11.04 22.78 8.25
CA GLY A 108 -12.30 23.44 7.88
C GLY A 108 -12.97 22.90 6.61
N ALA A 109 -12.60 21.70 6.15
CA ALA A 109 -13.28 21.07 5.03
C ALA A 109 -14.73 20.69 5.40
N SER A 110 -15.66 20.90 4.47
CA SER A 110 -17.06 20.51 4.71
C SER A 110 -17.21 18.98 4.67
N PRO A 111 -18.06 18.38 5.53
CA PRO A 111 -18.27 16.93 5.50
C PRO A 111 -18.78 16.41 4.16
N ASP A 112 -19.59 17.18 3.45
CA ASP A 112 -20.11 16.78 2.14
C ASP A 112 -18.97 16.71 1.09
N SER A 113 -18.02 17.65 1.12
CA SER A 113 -16.85 17.62 0.25
C SER A 113 -15.92 16.44 0.57
N MET A 114 -15.70 16.17 1.85
CA MET A 114 -14.88 15.03 2.28
C MET A 114 -15.52 13.70 1.88
N ARG A 115 -16.84 13.55 2.05
CA ARG A 115 -17.60 12.36 1.66
C ARG A 115 -17.51 12.11 0.15
N GLU A 116 -17.73 13.15 -0.66
CA GLU A 116 -17.61 13.05 -2.11
C GLU A 116 -16.17 12.70 -2.55
N THR A 117 -15.17 13.25 -1.88
CA THR A 117 -13.76 12.92 -2.14
C THR A 117 -13.47 11.45 -1.89
N VAL A 118 -13.89 10.91 -0.74
CA VAL A 118 -13.66 9.51 -0.39
C VAL A 118 -14.41 8.56 -1.31
N LYS A 119 -15.62 8.93 -1.75
CA LYS A 119 -16.41 8.15 -2.70
C LYS A 119 -15.71 7.99 -4.05
N ASN A 120 -15.04 9.05 -4.52
CA ASN A 120 -14.35 9.05 -5.80
C ASN A 120 -12.88 8.60 -5.72
N PHE A 121 -12.32 8.47 -4.52
CA PHE A 121 -10.92 8.11 -4.33
C PHE A 121 -10.65 6.66 -4.76
N GLN A 122 -9.98 6.50 -5.91
CA GLN A 122 -9.66 5.19 -6.50
C GLN A 122 -8.42 4.51 -5.88
N GLY A 123 -7.85 5.12 -4.85
CA GLY A 123 -6.57 4.70 -4.29
C GLY A 123 -5.40 5.52 -4.81
N VAL A 124 -4.20 5.14 -4.36
CA VAL A 124 -2.97 5.85 -4.70
C VAL A 124 -2.33 5.14 -5.88
N GLU A 125 -1.96 5.89 -6.92
CA GLU A 125 -1.17 5.39 -8.02
C GLU A 125 0.06 4.62 -7.49
N HIS A 126 0.37 3.48 -8.09
CA HIS A 126 1.48 2.63 -7.66
C HIS A 126 1.33 1.92 -6.29
N ARG A 127 0.10 1.85 -5.73
CA ARG A 127 -0.22 1.03 -4.54
C ARG A 127 -1.26 -0.03 -4.85
N ILE A 128 -0.82 -1.22 -5.26
CA ILE A 128 -1.67 -2.32 -5.75
C ILE A 128 -2.73 -1.79 -6.75
N GLU A 129 -2.29 -0.88 -7.62
CA GLU A 129 -3.14 -0.18 -8.57
C GLU A 129 -3.52 -1.13 -9.70
N PHE A 130 -4.81 -1.42 -9.88
CA PHE A 130 -5.27 -2.17 -11.04
C PHE A 130 -5.02 -1.38 -12.34
N VAL A 131 -4.34 -1.99 -13.30
CA VAL A 131 -3.93 -1.35 -14.56
C VAL A 131 -4.84 -1.77 -15.71
N ALA A 132 -4.99 -3.07 -15.91
CA ALA A 132 -5.74 -3.64 -17.03
C ALA A 132 -6.07 -5.12 -16.79
N LYS A 133 -6.99 -5.65 -17.60
CA LYS A 133 -7.26 -7.08 -17.73
C LYS A 133 -7.13 -7.50 -19.19
N MET A 134 -6.35 -8.55 -19.45
CA MET A 134 -6.09 -9.07 -20.80
C MET A 134 -6.08 -10.60 -20.77
N GLY A 135 -6.80 -11.26 -21.67
CA GLY A 135 -6.86 -12.74 -21.69
C GLY A 135 -7.39 -13.38 -20.40
N GLY A 136 -8.10 -12.61 -19.57
CA GLY A 136 -8.53 -13.06 -18.23
C GLY A 136 -7.43 -13.02 -17.16
N VAL A 137 -6.31 -12.34 -17.42
CA VAL A 137 -5.22 -12.05 -16.47
C VAL A 137 -5.33 -10.60 -16.01
N ASN A 138 -5.25 -10.35 -14.70
CA ASN A 138 -5.28 -9.00 -14.13
C ASN A 138 -3.85 -8.46 -13.96
N PHE A 139 -3.64 -7.16 -14.19
CA PHE A 139 -2.35 -6.50 -14.00
C PHE A 139 -2.42 -5.48 -12.87
N TYR A 140 -1.49 -5.57 -11.91
CA TYR A 140 -1.42 -4.69 -10.75
C TYR A 140 -0.05 -4.02 -10.63
N ASN A 141 -0.07 -2.72 -10.40
CA ASN A 141 1.09 -1.86 -10.20
C ASN A 141 1.24 -1.50 -8.73
N ASP A 142 2.22 -2.10 -8.07
CA ASP A 142 2.64 -1.75 -6.72
C ASP A 142 4.11 -1.33 -6.68
N SER A 143 4.52 -0.50 -7.65
CA SER A 143 5.91 -0.02 -7.76
C SER A 143 6.42 0.66 -6.48
N LYS A 144 5.51 1.16 -5.62
CA LYS A 144 5.84 1.72 -4.31
C LYS A 144 6.26 0.68 -3.26
N ALA A 145 6.11 -0.61 -3.53
CA ALA A 145 6.64 -1.69 -2.70
C ALA A 145 8.17 -1.82 -2.81
N THR A 146 8.88 -0.80 -2.34
CA THR A 146 10.35 -0.70 -2.37
C THR A 146 11.02 -1.46 -1.23
N SER A 147 10.31 -2.36 -0.55
CA SER A 147 10.84 -3.20 0.53
C SER A 147 10.18 -4.57 0.54
N VAL A 148 10.87 -5.54 1.15
CA VAL A 148 10.40 -6.91 1.35
C VAL A 148 9.05 -6.93 2.08
N ALA A 149 8.92 -6.15 3.16
CA ALA A 149 7.68 -6.08 3.93
C ALA A 149 6.51 -5.48 3.14
N ALA A 150 6.76 -4.50 2.26
CA ALA A 150 5.72 -3.94 1.40
C ALA A 150 5.26 -4.96 0.35
N THR A 151 6.22 -5.68 -0.25
CA THR A 151 5.93 -6.73 -1.24
C THR A 151 5.16 -7.90 -0.62
N LEU A 152 5.51 -8.30 0.62
CA LEU A 152 4.78 -9.33 1.35
C LEU A 152 3.28 -8.97 1.45
N LYS A 153 2.98 -7.74 1.89
CA LYS A 153 1.59 -7.24 1.99
C LYS A 153 0.87 -7.21 0.64
N ALA A 154 1.57 -6.85 -0.43
CA ALA A 154 1.02 -6.82 -1.77
C ALA A 154 0.61 -8.21 -2.28
N VAL A 155 1.49 -9.19 -2.06
CA VAL A 155 1.23 -10.59 -2.42
C VAL A 155 0.13 -11.17 -1.55
N GLU A 156 0.09 -10.87 -0.24
CA GLU A 156 -1.01 -11.28 0.66
C GLU A 156 -2.35 -10.73 0.19
N ALA A 157 -2.43 -9.44 -0.14
CA ALA A 157 -3.67 -8.81 -0.60
C ALA A 157 -4.22 -9.45 -1.88
N LEU A 158 -3.36 -9.79 -2.85
CA LEU A 158 -3.79 -10.46 -4.08
C LEU A 158 -3.95 -11.98 -3.92
N SER A 159 -3.52 -12.56 -2.79
CA SER A 159 -3.68 -13.98 -2.52
C SER A 159 -5.09 -14.37 -2.07
N GLU A 160 -5.97 -13.39 -1.82
CA GLU A 160 -7.40 -13.58 -1.54
C GLU A 160 -8.21 -13.88 -2.82
N GLU A 161 -7.67 -13.58 -4.01
CA GLU A 161 -8.31 -13.86 -5.29
C GLU A 161 -8.06 -15.31 -5.76
N ASP A 162 -8.98 -15.84 -6.58
CA ASP A 162 -8.78 -17.11 -7.27
C ASP A 162 -7.67 -16.97 -8.32
N GLY A 163 -6.64 -17.81 -8.25
CA GLY A 163 -5.53 -17.80 -9.21
C GLY A 163 -4.15 -17.81 -8.53
N LYS A 164 -3.10 -17.73 -9.34
CA LYS A 164 -1.71 -17.55 -8.88
C LYS A 164 -1.19 -16.18 -9.30
N ILE A 165 -0.10 -15.75 -8.67
CA ILE A 165 0.54 -14.48 -8.96
C ILE A 165 1.79 -14.72 -9.82
N VAL A 166 1.97 -13.97 -10.91
CA VAL A 166 3.26 -13.81 -11.56
C VAL A 166 3.88 -12.51 -11.04
N LEU A 167 4.94 -12.64 -10.25
CA LEU A 167 5.49 -11.55 -9.45
C LEU A 167 6.77 -11.00 -10.09
N ILE A 168 6.80 -9.69 -10.36
CA ILE A 168 7.97 -8.98 -10.84
C ILE A 168 8.73 -8.41 -9.63
N LEU A 169 9.96 -8.90 -9.41
CA LEU A 169 10.87 -8.44 -8.35
C LEU A 169 12.13 -7.81 -8.93
N GLY A 170 12.78 -6.97 -8.13
CA GLY A 170 14.13 -6.50 -8.38
C GLY A 170 14.26 -5.00 -8.58
N GLY A 171 15.50 -4.58 -8.79
CA GLY A 171 15.98 -3.21 -8.62
C GLY A 171 17.22 -3.17 -7.72
N ARG A 172 17.47 -2.02 -7.07
CA ARG A 172 18.53 -1.88 -6.06
C ARG A 172 18.06 -2.34 -4.69
N GLY A 173 18.49 -3.53 -4.28
CA GLY A 173 18.02 -4.20 -3.05
C GLY A 173 18.66 -3.74 -1.73
N LYS A 174 19.85 -3.14 -1.77
CA LYS A 174 20.56 -2.63 -0.56
C LYS A 174 20.78 -3.70 0.52
N ASN A 175 21.13 -4.93 0.13
CA ASN A 175 21.31 -6.09 1.04
C ASN A 175 20.03 -6.46 1.83
N ALA A 176 18.84 -6.27 1.24
CA ALA A 176 17.60 -6.67 1.86
C ALA A 176 17.51 -8.21 1.99
N PRO A 177 16.96 -8.75 3.10
CA PRO A 177 16.74 -10.18 3.25
C PRO A 177 15.43 -10.58 2.57
N TYR A 178 15.49 -11.34 1.47
CA TYR A 178 14.32 -11.75 0.67
C TYR A 178 13.64 -13.02 1.20
N GLN A 179 14.33 -13.84 1.99
CA GLN A 179 13.80 -15.05 2.63
C GLN A 179 12.40 -14.93 3.25
N PRO A 180 11.99 -13.81 3.90
CA PRO A 180 10.63 -13.68 4.43
C PRO A 180 9.51 -13.87 3.39
N LEU A 181 9.79 -13.68 2.10
CA LEU A 181 8.81 -13.90 1.02
C LEU A 181 8.64 -15.38 0.64
N GLU A 182 9.59 -16.25 1.01
CA GLU A 182 9.72 -17.62 0.49
C GLU A 182 8.43 -18.44 0.65
N ASN A 183 7.89 -18.48 1.87
CA ASN A 183 6.70 -19.28 2.18
C ASN A 183 5.48 -18.82 1.39
N LEU A 184 5.31 -17.52 1.20
CA LEU A 184 4.19 -16.96 0.47
C LEU A 184 4.34 -17.21 -1.02
N ILE A 185 5.55 -17.02 -1.56
CA ILE A 185 5.89 -17.32 -2.96
C ILE A 185 5.57 -18.78 -3.29
N ARG A 186 6.04 -19.73 -2.47
CA ARG A 186 5.76 -21.17 -2.66
C ARG A 186 4.26 -21.47 -2.78
N LYS A 187 3.44 -20.79 -1.98
CA LYS A 187 2.00 -21.05 -1.90
C LYS A 187 1.22 -20.36 -3.01
N LYS A 188 1.60 -19.15 -3.43
CA LYS A 188 0.73 -18.26 -4.19
C LYS A 188 1.32 -17.76 -5.51
N VAL A 189 2.64 -17.83 -5.69
CA VAL A 189 3.30 -17.35 -6.89
C VAL A 189 3.48 -18.49 -7.90
N ARG A 190 3.08 -18.25 -9.14
CA ARG A 190 3.33 -19.14 -10.29
C ARG A 190 4.76 -19.03 -10.78
N ARG A 191 5.24 -17.80 -10.92
CA ARG A 191 6.56 -17.51 -11.49
C ARG A 191 7.09 -16.17 -10.99
N LEU A 192 8.40 -16.10 -10.79
CA LEU A 192 9.13 -14.89 -10.48
C LEU A 192 9.76 -14.35 -11.77
N VAL A 193 9.57 -13.05 -12.02
CA VAL A 193 10.25 -12.33 -13.09
C VAL A 193 11.20 -11.34 -12.44
N LEU A 194 12.51 -11.53 -12.64
CA LEU A 194 13.54 -10.78 -11.94
C LEU A 194 14.20 -9.77 -12.89
N ILE A 195 14.26 -8.50 -12.45
CA ILE A 195 14.89 -7.38 -13.15
C ILE A 195 15.92 -6.65 -12.25
N GLY A 196 16.80 -5.85 -12.84
CA GLY A 196 17.65 -4.92 -12.11
C GLY A 196 18.85 -5.54 -11.38
N GLU A 197 19.54 -4.70 -10.62
CA GLU A 197 20.85 -4.96 -10.01
C GLU A 197 20.83 -6.18 -9.08
N ASP A 198 19.80 -6.30 -8.22
CA ASP A 198 19.76 -7.33 -7.18
C ASP A 198 19.10 -8.65 -7.61
N ALA A 199 18.84 -8.78 -8.90
CA ALA A 199 18.29 -9.98 -9.53
C ALA A 199 19.04 -11.26 -9.08
N GLU A 200 20.36 -11.26 -9.02
CA GLU A 200 21.16 -12.45 -8.65
C GLU A 200 20.98 -12.86 -7.19
N ASN A 201 20.98 -11.91 -6.26
CA ASN A 201 20.76 -12.21 -4.84
C ASN A 201 19.35 -12.72 -4.58
N ILE A 202 18.34 -12.09 -5.20
CA ILE A 202 16.94 -12.56 -5.14
C ILE A 202 16.84 -14.00 -5.65
N SER A 203 17.52 -14.32 -6.75
CA SER A 203 17.52 -15.68 -7.31
C SER A 203 18.17 -16.70 -6.38
N ARG A 204 19.26 -16.32 -5.70
CA ARG A 204 19.93 -17.18 -4.74
C ARG A 204 19.04 -17.52 -3.54
N GLU A 205 18.32 -16.53 -3.02
CA GLU A 205 17.46 -16.71 -1.84
C GLU A 205 16.11 -17.38 -2.18
N LEU A 206 15.49 -17.00 -3.29
CA LEU A 206 14.13 -17.41 -3.63
C LEU A 206 14.03 -18.42 -4.78
N GLY A 207 15.13 -18.82 -5.40
CA GLY A 207 15.12 -19.72 -6.57
C GLY A 207 14.58 -21.12 -6.30
N LYS A 208 14.49 -21.54 -5.04
CA LYS A 208 13.81 -22.78 -4.66
C LYS A 208 12.32 -22.61 -4.42
N ALA A 209 11.82 -21.38 -4.32
CA ALA A 209 10.45 -21.05 -3.92
C ALA A 209 9.48 -21.10 -5.11
N ALA A 210 9.91 -20.66 -6.28
CA ALA A 210 9.17 -20.69 -7.55
C ALA A 210 10.15 -20.63 -8.71
N GLU A 211 9.71 -21.02 -9.91
CA GLU A 211 10.52 -20.84 -11.12
C GLU A 211 10.81 -19.35 -11.37
N ILE A 212 12.02 -19.08 -11.86
CA ILE A 212 12.54 -17.74 -12.13
C ILE A 212 12.73 -17.55 -13.63
N VAL A 213 12.37 -16.37 -14.09
CA VAL A 213 12.73 -15.86 -15.42
C VAL A 213 13.42 -14.50 -15.25
N ARG A 214 14.52 -14.31 -15.98
CA ARG A 214 15.22 -13.02 -16.06
C ARG A 214 14.59 -12.12 -17.12
N ALA A 215 14.54 -10.83 -16.86
CA ALA A 215 14.28 -9.79 -17.86
C ALA A 215 15.25 -8.62 -17.67
N VAL A 216 15.64 -7.99 -18.77
CA VAL A 216 16.59 -6.86 -18.79
C VAL A 216 15.83 -5.53 -18.72
N THR A 217 14.63 -5.46 -19.32
CA THR A 217 13.81 -4.24 -19.35
C THR A 217 12.43 -4.47 -18.74
N MET A 218 11.76 -3.38 -18.33
CA MET A 218 10.38 -3.48 -17.86
C MET A 218 9.41 -3.99 -18.95
N GLY A 219 9.66 -3.68 -20.23
CA GLY A 219 8.83 -4.19 -21.32
C GLY A 219 8.95 -5.71 -21.44
N GLU A 220 10.18 -6.21 -21.47
CA GLU A 220 10.46 -7.64 -21.49
C GLU A 220 9.91 -8.36 -20.25
N ALA A 221 9.96 -7.71 -19.08
CA ALA A 221 9.39 -8.24 -17.85
C ALA A 221 7.86 -8.41 -17.98
N VAL A 222 7.16 -7.40 -18.48
CA VAL A 222 5.70 -7.44 -18.72
C VAL A 222 5.33 -8.55 -19.71
N GLU A 223 6.07 -8.66 -20.83
CA GLU A 223 5.84 -9.71 -21.84
C GLU A 223 6.05 -11.11 -21.29
N LYS A 224 7.18 -11.35 -20.60
CA LYS A 224 7.49 -12.64 -19.97
C LYS A 224 6.53 -12.97 -18.84
N SER A 225 6.07 -11.97 -18.09
CA SER A 225 5.04 -12.16 -17.08
C SER A 225 3.72 -12.62 -17.69
N PHE A 226 3.30 -12.01 -18.81
CA PHE A 226 2.07 -12.41 -19.49
C PHE A 226 2.16 -13.80 -20.10
N GLN A 227 3.27 -14.16 -20.74
CA GLN A 227 3.51 -15.51 -21.26
C GLN A 227 3.51 -16.59 -20.16
N ALA A 228 3.91 -16.23 -18.94
CA ALA A 228 3.90 -17.14 -17.80
C ALA A 228 2.53 -17.29 -17.13
N ALA A 229 1.64 -16.31 -17.31
CA ALA A 229 0.34 -16.27 -16.65
C ALA A 229 -0.68 -17.20 -17.32
N LYS A 230 -1.64 -17.69 -16.54
CA LYS A 230 -2.83 -18.40 -17.01
C LYS A 230 -4.07 -17.57 -16.74
N ARG A 231 -5.16 -17.82 -17.47
CA ARG A 231 -6.47 -17.22 -17.20
C ARG A 231 -6.83 -17.37 -15.72
N GLY A 232 -7.20 -16.26 -15.07
CA GLY A 232 -7.47 -16.17 -13.64
C GLY A 232 -6.26 -15.73 -12.80
N ASP A 233 -5.04 -15.79 -13.33
CA ASP A 233 -3.87 -15.30 -12.61
C ASP A 233 -3.80 -13.77 -12.59
N SER A 234 -2.95 -13.26 -11.70
CA SER A 234 -2.62 -11.84 -11.57
C SER A 234 -1.13 -11.61 -11.80
N ILE A 235 -0.77 -10.56 -12.54
CA ILE A 235 0.60 -10.09 -12.71
C ILE A 235 0.79 -8.89 -11.78
N LEU A 236 1.79 -8.97 -10.90
CA LEU A 236 2.06 -7.96 -9.89
C LEU A 236 3.48 -7.41 -10.04
N LEU A 237 3.60 -6.10 -10.26
CA LEU A 237 4.84 -5.38 -10.01
C LEU A 237 4.90 -4.98 -8.54
N ALA A 238 5.64 -5.74 -7.73
CA ALA A 238 5.94 -5.42 -6.33
C ALA A 238 7.43 -5.71 -6.07
N PRO A 239 8.33 -4.76 -6.34
CA PRO A 239 9.73 -5.04 -6.65
C PRO A 239 10.60 -5.45 -5.45
N ALA A 240 10.14 -5.24 -4.22
CA ALA A 240 10.91 -5.37 -2.98
C ALA A 240 12.20 -4.51 -2.90
N CYS A 241 12.48 -3.71 -3.92
CA CYS A 241 13.73 -2.98 -4.12
C CYS A 241 13.49 -1.51 -4.49
N ALA A 242 14.48 -0.66 -4.19
CA ALA A 242 14.51 0.69 -4.72
C ALA A 242 14.66 0.68 -6.26
N SER A 243 14.29 1.78 -6.93
CA SER A 243 14.24 1.86 -8.40
C SER A 243 15.49 2.44 -9.06
N PHE A 244 16.40 3.01 -8.28
CA PHE A 244 17.48 3.90 -8.72
C PHE A 244 18.61 3.25 -9.54
N ASP A 245 18.54 1.95 -9.81
CA ASP A 245 19.44 1.25 -10.72
C ASP A 245 18.96 1.32 -12.17
N MET A 246 17.64 1.34 -12.40
CA MET A 246 17.03 1.30 -13.73
C MET A 246 16.15 2.53 -14.04
N PHE A 247 15.73 3.28 -13.02
CA PHE A 247 14.74 4.36 -13.12
C PHE A 247 15.06 5.52 -12.18
N GLU A 248 14.60 6.72 -12.50
CA GLU A 248 14.74 7.92 -11.68
C GLU A 248 13.96 7.84 -10.36
N SER A 249 12.80 7.18 -10.37
CA SER A 249 11.96 7.01 -9.17
C SER A 249 11.04 5.79 -9.25
N TYR A 250 10.38 5.45 -8.13
CA TYR A 250 9.39 4.37 -8.13
C TYR A 250 8.14 4.77 -8.93
N GLU A 251 7.80 6.06 -8.97
CA GLU A 251 6.74 6.60 -9.81
C GLU A 251 7.06 6.41 -11.29
N GLU A 252 8.28 6.73 -11.72
CA GLU A 252 8.70 6.51 -13.12
C GLU A 252 8.64 5.02 -13.49
N ARG A 253 9.19 4.14 -12.65
CA ARG A 253 9.10 2.68 -12.82
C ARG A 253 7.65 2.21 -12.98
N GLY A 254 6.76 2.71 -12.12
CA GLY A 254 5.34 2.39 -12.15
C GLY A 254 4.64 2.88 -13.42
N LYS A 255 4.94 4.11 -13.86
CA LYS A 255 4.42 4.67 -15.11
C LYS A 255 4.90 3.89 -16.33
N ILE A 256 6.16 3.49 -16.36
CA ILE A 256 6.72 2.66 -17.44
C ILE A 256 6.05 1.29 -17.48
N PHE A 257 5.85 0.65 -16.33
CA PHE A 257 5.10 -0.61 -16.24
C PHE A 257 3.69 -0.46 -16.83
N LYS A 258 2.92 0.54 -16.40
CA LYS A 258 1.58 0.80 -16.93
C LYS A 258 1.58 1.01 -18.45
N ARG A 259 2.50 1.85 -18.94
CA ARG A 259 2.64 2.08 -20.38
C ARG A 259 2.92 0.80 -21.15
N LYS A 260 3.78 -0.08 -20.61
CA LYS A 260 4.10 -1.37 -21.24
C LYS A 260 2.93 -2.36 -21.20
N VAL A 261 2.17 -2.40 -20.12
CA VAL A 261 0.93 -3.18 -20.04
C VAL A 261 -0.09 -2.71 -21.07
N LEU A 262 -0.31 -1.39 -21.20
CA LEU A 262 -1.27 -0.84 -22.16
C LEU A 262 -0.82 -1.07 -23.62
N GLN A 263 0.48 -0.91 -23.91
CA GLN A 263 1.04 -1.25 -25.23
C GLN A 263 0.81 -2.72 -25.58
N LEU A 264 1.03 -3.64 -24.63
CA LEU A 264 0.80 -5.06 -24.83
C LEU A 264 -0.68 -5.35 -25.10
N LEU A 265 -1.59 -4.68 -24.38
CA LEU A 265 -3.04 -4.81 -24.56
C LEU A 265 -3.49 -4.36 -25.95
N ASP A 266 -2.98 -3.23 -26.44
CA ASP A 266 -3.33 -2.72 -27.76
C ASP A 266 -2.88 -3.67 -28.88
N ILE A 267 -1.68 -4.25 -28.76
CA ILE A 267 -1.17 -5.26 -29.71
C ILE A 267 -2.09 -6.48 -29.76
N HIS A 268 -2.54 -6.99 -28.61
CA HIS A 268 -3.41 -8.17 -28.56
C HIS A 268 -4.81 -7.88 -29.11
N LYS A 269 -5.36 -6.68 -28.89
CA LYS A 269 -6.63 -6.27 -29.47
C LYS A 269 -6.61 -6.18 -31.00
N THR A 270 -5.45 -5.90 -31.60
CA THR A 270 -5.31 -5.85 -33.07
C THR A 270 -5.08 -7.21 -33.72
N GLN A 271 -4.87 -8.27 -32.93
CA GLN A 271 -4.62 -9.63 -33.42
C GLN A 271 -5.83 -10.56 -33.30
N ASP A 272 -6.87 -10.16 -32.55
CA ASP A 272 -8.19 -10.79 -32.46
C ASP A 272 -9.18 -10.15 -33.44
#